data_AF-A0A1Q4R6Y2-F1
#
_entry.id   AF-A0A1Q4R6Y2-F1
#
_cell.length_a   1.000
_cell.length_b   1.000
_cell.length_c   1.000
_cell.angle_alpha   90.00
_cell.angle_beta   90.00
_cell.angle_gamma   90.00
#
_symmetry.space_group_name_H-M   'P 1'
#
loop_
_entity.id
_entity.type
_entity.pdbx_description
1 polymer ?
#
loop_
_entity_poly.entity_id
_entity_poly.type
_entity_poly.pdbx_seq_one_letter_code
_entity_poly.pdbx_strand_id
1 'polypeptide(L)'
;MNLEQQLQILVDQAPQDGVTPDVIAKAVNPVLKTFGTQLKHNDYFAYQSSQGNWLLTTLSNRRDPLLEKKVIYAFSTAEDATLFEDISGDRPDPDLTVQRIPVTHILFQLFALKQLDSIVFLETSGDLNAGTEVHRRDLQGAIQKKLIQYQKEKGQSSRFA
;
A
#
# COMPACT_ATOMS: atom_id res chain seq x y z
N MET A 1 4.92 -11.79 10.25
CA MET A 1 6.00 -10.81 10.52
C MET A 1 5.37 -9.62 11.22
N ASN A 2 6.02 -8.99 12.20
CA ASN A 2 5.46 -7.77 12.82
C ASN A 2 5.78 -6.53 11.98
N LEU A 3 5.06 -5.43 12.22
CA LEU A 3 5.17 -4.19 11.43
C LEU A 3 6.62 -3.65 11.35
N GLU A 4 7.37 -3.65 12.46
CA GLU A 4 8.75 -3.16 12.50
C GLU A 4 9.69 -3.97 11.60
N GLN A 5 9.54 -5.30 11.62
CA GLN A 5 10.32 -6.18 10.74
C GLN A 5 10.02 -5.88 9.27
N GLN A 6 8.76 -5.60 8.91
CA GLN A 6 8.42 -5.26 7.53
C GLN A 6 9.02 -3.92 7.09
N LEU A 7 9.07 -2.94 8.00
CA LEU A 7 9.68 -1.63 7.74
C LEU A 7 11.20 -1.74 7.56
N GLN A 8 11.86 -2.60 8.35
CA GLN A 8 13.29 -2.83 8.21
C GLN A 8 13.63 -3.48 6.87
N ILE A 9 12.82 -4.43 6.40
CA ILE A 9 13.01 -5.05 5.08
C ILE A 9 13.01 -4.01 3.95
N LEU A 10 12.14 -2.99 4.02
CA LEU A 10 12.13 -1.91 3.01
C LEU A 10 13.44 -1.11 2.99
N VAL A 11 14.11 -0.96 4.14
CA VAL A 11 15.41 -0.29 4.24
C VAL A 11 16.52 -1.20 3.71
N ASP A 12 16.49 -2.48 4.09
CA ASP A 12 17.52 -3.45 3.71
C ASP A 12 17.51 -3.74 2.20
N GLN A 13 16.32 -3.72 1.58
CA GLN A 13 16.14 -3.94 0.14
C GLN A 13 16.23 -2.66 -0.69
N ALA A 14 16.43 -1.51 -0.04
CA ALA A 14 16.60 -0.24 -0.74
C ALA A 14 17.88 -0.24 -1.61
N PRO A 15 17.90 0.50 -2.73
CA PRO A 15 19.15 0.78 -3.45
C PRO A 15 20.23 1.30 -2.50
N GLN A 16 21.37 0.63 -2.46
CA GLN A 16 22.48 0.96 -1.55
C GLN A 16 23.36 2.09 -2.13
N ASP A 17 22.73 3.22 -2.47
CA ASP A 17 23.36 4.40 -3.06
C ASP A 17 23.84 5.44 -2.02
N GLY A 18 23.83 5.07 -0.74
CA GLY A 18 24.21 5.92 0.38
C GLY A 18 23.18 6.98 0.79
N VAL A 19 22.03 7.07 0.12
CA VAL A 19 20.98 8.05 0.42
C VAL A 19 19.62 7.41 0.60
N THR A 20 19.24 6.49 -0.29
CA THR A 20 17.91 5.90 -0.35
C THR A 20 17.52 5.11 0.91
N PRO A 21 18.38 4.27 1.53
CA PRO A 21 18.04 3.58 2.77
C PRO A 21 17.70 4.56 3.90
N ASP A 22 18.45 5.66 3.97
CA ASP A 22 18.28 6.73 4.96
C ASP A 22 16.96 7.49 4.77
N VAL A 23 16.60 7.78 3.51
CA VAL A 23 15.31 8.39 3.15
C VAL A 23 14.15 7.48 3.53
N ILE A 24 14.25 6.19 3.23
CA ILE A 24 13.21 5.22 3.58
C ILE A 24 13.07 5.14 5.11
N ALA A 25 14.17 4.95 5.83
CA ALA A 25 14.16 4.82 7.29
C ALA A 25 13.61 6.07 7.99
N LYS A 26 13.99 7.28 7.55
CA LYS A 26 13.72 8.53 8.29
C LYS A 26 12.48 9.28 7.81
N ALA A 27 12.08 9.12 6.53
CA ALA A 27 10.96 9.86 5.97
C ALA A 27 9.77 8.98 5.56
N VAL A 28 10.02 7.79 5.01
CA VAL A 28 8.94 6.92 4.49
C VAL A 28 8.39 6.02 5.59
N ASN A 29 9.24 5.27 6.29
CA ASN A 29 8.84 4.30 7.31
C ASN A 29 7.97 4.89 8.43
N PRO A 30 8.23 6.10 8.97
CA PRO A 30 7.34 6.69 9.97
C PRO A 30 5.91 6.90 9.49
N VAL A 31 5.74 7.23 8.20
CA VAL A 31 4.42 7.37 7.58
C VAL A 31 3.78 6.00 7.39
N LEU A 32 4.49 5.05 6.78
CA LEU A 32 3.98 3.69 6.60
C LEU A 32 3.58 3.05 7.93
N LYS A 33 4.35 3.28 9.00
CA LYS A 33 4.02 2.84 10.36
C LYS A 33 2.69 3.44 10.82
N THR A 34 2.50 4.75 10.65
CA THR A 34 1.27 5.44 11.06
C THR A 34 0.03 4.85 10.38
N PHE A 35 0.08 4.67 9.06
CA PHE A 35 -1.03 4.06 8.31
C PHE A 35 -1.20 2.57 8.66
N GLY A 36 -0.10 1.82 8.75
CA GLY A 36 -0.13 0.39 9.09
C GLY A 36 -0.69 0.11 10.48
N THR A 37 -0.45 0.97 11.48
CA THR A 37 -1.01 0.80 12.83
C THR A 37 -2.51 1.07 12.93
N GLN A 38 -3.11 1.72 11.92
CA GLN A 38 -4.56 1.94 11.86
C GLN A 38 -5.30 0.72 11.29
N LEU A 39 -4.55 -0.19 10.66
CA LEU A 39 -5.06 -1.42 10.06
C LEU A 39 -4.94 -2.58 11.05
N LYS A 40 -5.88 -3.54 10.96
CA LYS A 40 -5.98 -4.66 11.91
C LYS A 40 -4.94 -5.74 11.71
N HIS A 41 -4.42 -5.89 10.48
CA HIS A 41 -3.54 -7.01 10.12
C HIS A 41 -2.17 -6.52 9.64
N ASN A 42 -1.14 -7.29 9.96
CA ASN A 42 0.21 -7.02 9.44
C ASN A 42 0.41 -7.57 8.02
N ASP A 43 -0.40 -8.54 7.61
CA ASP A 43 -0.33 -9.16 6.30
C ASP A 43 -1.75 -9.21 5.73
N TYR A 44 -1.88 -8.96 4.43
CA TYR A 44 -3.15 -9.09 3.72
C TYR A 44 -2.95 -9.98 2.49
N PHE A 45 -4.05 -10.48 1.96
CA PHE A 45 -4.10 -11.25 0.73
C PHE A 45 -4.61 -10.38 -0.39
N ALA A 46 -4.02 -10.46 -1.58
CA ALA A 46 -4.48 -9.73 -2.75
C ALA A 46 -4.01 -10.41 -4.03
N TYR A 47 -4.70 -10.14 -5.14
CA TYR A 47 -4.30 -10.67 -6.44
C TYR A 47 -3.11 -9.91 -7.01
N GLN A 48 -2.02 -10.63 -7.22
CA GLN A 48 -0.80 -10.12 -7.81
C GLN A 48 -0.15 -11.15 -8.75
N SER A 49 0.49 -10.69 -9.81
CA SER A 49 1.28 -11.55 -10.70
C SER A 49 2.65 -11.83 -10.10
N SER A 50 3.34 -12.84 -10.64
CA SER A 50 4.74 -13.13 -10.29
C SER A 50 5.69 -11.95 -10.55
N GLN A 51 5.30 -11.01 -11.41
CA GLN A 51 6.04 -9.79 -11.73
C GLN A 51 5.65 -8.59 -10.86
N GLY A 52 4.70 -8.76 -9.93
CA GLY A 52 4.24 -7.71 -9.03
C GLY A 52 3.09 -6.85 -9.56
N ASN A 53 2.47 -7.21 -10.69
CA ASN A 53 1.32 -6.48 -11.23
C ASN A 53 0.06 -6.80 -10.42
N TRP A 54 -0.73 -5.79 -10.11
CA TRP A 54 -1.92 -5.93 -9.26
C TRP A 54 -3.20 -6.09 -10.08
N LEU A 55 -4.17 -6.82 -9.53
CA LEU A 55 -5.55 -6.73 -10.01
C LEU A 55 -6.12 -5.35 -9.66
N LEU A 56 -6.44 -4.57 -10.68
CA LEU A 56 -7.06 -3.25 -10.52
C LEU A 56 -8.55 -3.35 -10.80
N THR A 57 -9.36 -2.84 -9.88
CA THR A 57 -10.79 -2.69 -10.08
C THR A 57 -11.11 -1.23 -10.40
N THR A 58 -11.75 -1.00 -11.54
CA THR A 58 -12.28 0.33 -11.88
C THR A 58 -13.70 0.44 -11.34
N LEU A 59 -13.90 1.34 -10.38
CA LEU A 59 -15.20 1.70 -9.84
C LEU A 59 -15.71 2.95 -10.56
N SER A 60 -16.77 2.81 -11.35
CA SER A 60 -17.46 3.95 -11.96
C SER A 60 -18.53 4.51 -11.02
N ASN A 61 -18.61 5.84 -10.91
CA ASN A 61 -19.66 6.47 -10.13
C ASN A 61 -21.03 6.27 -10.79
N ARG A 62 -22.01 5.76 -10.03
CA ARG A 62 -23.37 5.49 -10.53
C ARG A 62 -24.09 6.72 -11.08
N ARG A 63 -23.75 7.92 -10.61
CA ARG A 63 -24.35 9.20 -11.02
C ARG A 63 -23.57 9.91 -12.12
N ASP A 64 -22.28 9.63 -12.24
CA ASP A 64 -21.40 10.19 -13.27
C ASP A 64 -20.39 9.13 -13.73
N PRO A 65 -20.72 8.36 -14.79
CA PRO A 65 -19.85 7.29 -15.28
C PRO A 65 -18.47 7.75 -15.75
N LEU A 66 -18.27 9.05 -16.02
CA LEU A 66 -16.97 9.61 -16.39
C LEU A 66 -16.02 9.74 -15.19
N LEU A 67 -16.56 9.66 -13.97
CA LEU A 67 -15.77 9.61 -12.74
C LEU A 67 -15.48 8.16 -12.38
N GLU A 68 -14.32 7.71 -12.81
CA GLU A 68 -13.75 6.42 -12.45
C GLU A 68 -12.78 6.55 -11.27
N LYS A 69 -12.69 5.48 -10.49
CA LYS A 69 -11.73 5.31 -9.41
C LYS A 69 -11.09 3.95 -9.53
N LYS A 70 -9.76 3.89 -9.52
CA LYS A 70 -9.02 2.64 -9.59
C LYS A 70 -8.61 2.21 -8.20
N VAL A 71 -9.03 1.02 -7.80
CA VAL A 71 -8.78 0.46 -6.46
C VAL A 71 -8.14 -0.92 -6.54
N ILE A 72 -7.48 -1.29 -5.44
CA ILE A 72 -7.09 -2.68 -5.16
C ILE A 72 -7.82 -3.10 -3.89
N TYR A 73 -8.25 -4.36 -3.84
CA TYR A 73 -8.78 -4.98 -2.63
C TYR A 73 -7.70 -5.81 -1.94
N ALA A 74 -7.56 -5.61 -0.63
CA ALA A 74 -6.66 -6.36 0.24
C ALA A 74 -7.49 -7.03 1.34
N PHE A 75 -7.43 -8.36 1.39
CA PHE A 75 -8.32 -9.21 2.18
C PHE A 75 -7.61 -9.73 3.43
N SER A 76 -8.35 -9.93 4.51
CA SER A 76 -7.80 -10.54 5.74
C SER A 76 -7.47 -12.04 5.58
N THR A 77 -8.11 -12.73 4.63
CA THR A 77 -7.91 -14.16 4.34
C THR A 77 -7.82 -14.42 2.84
N ALA A 78 -7.23 -15.56 2.44
CA ALA A 78 -7.15 -15.96 1.03
C ALA A 78 -8.52 -16.44 0.51
N GLU A 79 -9.33 -17.01 1.39
CA GLU A 79 -10.69 -17.45 1.12
C GLU A 79 -11.58 -16.26 0.75
N ASP A 80 -11.49 -15.15 1.49
CA ASP A 80 -12.23 -13.92 1.19
C ASP A 80 -11.83 -13.33 -0.17
N ALA A 81 -10.55 -13.41 -0.54
CA ALA A 81 -10.07 -12.96 -1.85
C ALA A 81 -10.68 -13.78 -2.99
N THR A 82 -10.71 -15.11 -2.82
CA THR A 82 -11.30 -16.03 -3.80
C THR A 82 -12.81 -15.85 -3.90
N LEU A 83 -13.49 -15.74 -2.76
CA LEU A 83 -14.94 -15.51 -2.70
C LEU A 83 -15.33 -14.18 -3.36
N PHE A 84 -14.55 -13.13 -3.15
CA PHE A 84 -14.80 -11.83 -3.78
C PHE A 84 -14.73 -11.92 -5.32
N GLU A 85 -13.77 -12.69 -5.84
CA GLU A 85 -13.66 -12.94 -7.27
C GLU A 85 -14.91 -13.63 -7.82
N ASP A 86 -15.31 -14.75 -7.21
CA ASP A 86 -16.51 -15.50 -7.57
C ASP A 86 -17.77 -14.61 -7.61
N ILE A 87 -17.90 -13.68 -6.65
CA ILE A 87 -19.03 -12.76 -6.55
C ILE A 87 -18.95 -11.63 -7.59
N SER A 88 -17.75 -11.12 -7.87
CA SER A 88 -17.55 -10.00 -8.79
C SER A 88 -17.82 -10.40 -10.25
N GLY A 89 -17.64 -11.68 -10.60
CA GLY A 89 -17.82 -12.20 -11.96
C GLY A 89 -16.71 -11.78 -12.94
N ASP A 90 -15.73 -11.00 -12.48
CA ASP A 90 -14.56 -10.61 -13.25
C ASP A 90 -13.44 -11.61 -13.00
N ARG A 91 -13.28 -12.58 -13.91
CA ARG A 91 -12.19 -13.54 -13.80
C ARG A 91 -10.85 -12.80 -13.95
N PRO A 92 -9.98 -12.82 -12.93
CA PRO A 92 -8.68 -12.19 -13.04
C PRO A 92 -7.86 -12.89 -14.13
N ASP A 93 -6.94 -12.15 -14.71
CA ASP A 93 -5.94 -12.70 -15.61
C ASP A 93 -5.34 -13.99 -14.98
N PRO A 94 -5.25 -15.12 -15.72
CA PRO A 94 -4.70 -16.37 -15.19
C PRO A 94 -3.31 -16.23 -14.53
N ASP A 95 -2.55 -15.20 -14.89
CA ASP A 95 -1.24 -14.92 -14.31
C ASP A 95 -1.32 -14.24 -12.92
N LEU A 96 -2.51 -13.82 -12.49
CA LEU A 96 -2.76 -13.25 -11.17
C LEU A 96 -3.18 -14.34 -10.19
N THR A 97 -2.50 -14.39 -9.06
CA THR A 97 -2.80 -15.34 -7.98
C THR A 97 -2.94 -14.60 -6.66
N VAL A 98 -3.64 -15.20 -5.70
CA VAL A 98 -3.77 -14.63 -4.36
C VAL A 98 -2.42 -14.75 -3.64
N GLN A 99 -1.79 -13.60 -3.37
CA GLN A 99 -0.51 -13.49 -2.70
C GLN A 99 -0.70 -12.90 -1.31
N ARG A 100 0.04 -13.43 -0.33
CA ARG A 100 0.16 -12.83 1.01
C ARG A 100 1.21 -11.74 0.98
N ILE A 101 0.83 -10.51 1.28
CA ILE A 101 1.68 -9.33 1.13
C ILE A 101 1.74 -8.57 2.46
N PRO A 102 2.95 -8.21 2.94
CA PRO A 102 3.11 -7.39 4.14
C PRO A 102 2.43 -6.01 3.98
N VAL A 103 1.72 -5.54 5.00
CA VAL A 103 0.95 -4.29 4.96
C VAL A 103 1.83 -3.08 4.60
N THR A 104 3.08 -3.04 5.06
CA THR A 104 3.99 -1.94 4.70
C THR A 104 4.37 -1.95 3.22
N HIS A 105 4.45 -3.13 2.60
CA HIS A 105 4.76 -3.27 1.18
C HIS A 105 3.56 -2.87 0.33
N ILE A 106 2.35 -3.22 0.76
CA ILE A 106 1.10 -2.77 0.14
C ILE A 106 1.04 -1.24 0.14
N LEU A 107 1.26 -0.61 1.31
CA LEU A 107 1.26 0.85 1.45
C LEU A 107 2.39 1.50 0.63
N PHE A 108 3.60 0.94 0.63
CA PHE A 108 4.71 1.45 -0.17
C PHE A 108 4.40 1.40 -1.68
N GLN A 109 3.76 0.34 -2.15
CA GLN A 109 3.35 0.21 -3.55
C GLN A 109 2.19 1.14 -3.92
N LEU A 110 1.23 1.39 -3.01
CA LEU A 110 0.20 2.42 -3.20
C LEU A 110 0.82 3.78 -3.49
N PHE A 111 1.90 4.15 -2.80
CA PHE A 111 2.61 5.39 -3.06
C PHE A 111 3.23 5.44 -4.47
N ALA A 112 3.74 4.31 -4.97
CA ALA A 112 4.48 4.20 -6.24
C ALA A 112 3.57 4.08 -7.48
N LEU A 113 2.40 3.45 -7.36
CA LEU A 113 1.50 3.15 -8.48
C LEU A 113 0.63 4.38 -8.83
N LYS A 114 1.06 5.16 -9.82
CA LYS A 114 0.39 6.42 -10.22
C LYS A 114 -1.08 6.25 -10.63
N GLN A 115 -1.41 5.11 -11.23
CA GLN A 115 -2.75 4.80 -11.74
C GLN A 115 -3.75 4.38 -10.65
N LEU A 116 -3.30 4.19 -9.42
CA LEU A 116 -4.12 3.74 -8.31
C LEU A 116 -4.63 4.94 -7.51
N ASP A 117 -5.90 4.94 -7.14
CA ASP A 117 -6.48 5.99 -6.30
C ASP A 117 -6.44 5.60 -4.82
N SER A 118 -6.64 4.31 -4.51
CA SER A 118 -6.70 3.80 -3.14
C SER A 118 -6.59 2.28 -3.06
N ILE A 119 -6.40 1.79 -1.83
CA ILE A 119 -6.53 0.37 -1.48
C ILE A 119 -7.64 0.24 -0.44
N VAL A 120 -8.53 -0.72 -0.63
CA VAL A 120 -9.60 -1.07 0.30
C VAL A 120 -9.18 -2.32 1.07
N PHE A 121 -8.96 -2.16 2.37
CA PHE A 121 -8.62 -3.25 3.29
C PHE A 121 -9.89 -3.83 3.88
N LEU A 122 -10.22 -5.06 3.51
CA LEU A 122 -11.34 -5.85 4.05
C LEU A 122 -10.84 -6.62 5.27
N GLU A 123 -11.05 -6.03 6.45
CA GLU A 123 -10.33 -6.41 7.66
C GLU A 123 -11.04 -7.46 8.52
N THR A 124 -12.28 -7.79 8.19
CA THR A 124 -13.11 -8.74 8.93
C THR A 124 -13.44 -9.91 8.01
N SER A 125 -12.99 -11.11 8.37
CA SER A 125 -13.23 -12.29 7.54
C SER A 125 -14.73 -12.58 7.38
N GLY A 126 -15.15 -12.90 6.15
CA GLY A 126 -16.55 -13.08 5.78
C GLY A 126 -17.36 -11.80 5.56
N ASP A 127 -16.81 -10.61 5.86
CA ASP A 127 -17.46 -9.33 5.56
C ASP A 127 -16.72 -8.60 4.43
N LEU A 128 -17.23 -8.76 3.21
CA LEU A 128 -16.69 -8.14 1.99
C LEU A 128 -17.30 -6.74 1.71
N ASN A 129 -18.19 -6.25 2.58
CA ASN A 129 -18.90 -4.99 2.36
C ASN A 129 -18.31 -3.83 3.19
N ALA A 130 -17.57 -4.13 4.26
CA ALA A 130 -16.94 -3.15 5.13
C ALA A 130 -15.42 -3.18 4.99
N GLY A 131 -14.87 -2.10 4.42
CA GLY A 131 -13.43 -1.95 4.26
C GLY A 131 -12.90 -0.62 4.78
N THR A 132 -11.69 -0.64 5.30
CA THR A 132 -10.91 0.55 5.60
C THR A 132 -10.20 0.99 4.33
N GLU A 133 -10.50 2.19 3.83
CA GLU A 133 -9.90 2.70 2.61
C GLU A 133 -8.72 3.62 2.89
N VAL A 134 -7.58 3.35 2.24
CA VAL A 134 -6.40 4.22 2.27
C VAL A 134 -6.20 4.86 0.90
N HIS A 135 -6.32 6.18 0.82
CA HIS A 135 -6.11 6.92 -0.42
C HIS A 135 -4.63 7.19 -0.71
N ARG A 136 -4.25 7.04 -1.98
CA ARG A 136 -2.88 7.35 -2.45
C ARG A 136 -2.50 8.79 -2.13
N ARG A 137 -3.43 9.74 -2.32
CA ARG A 137 -3.17 11.17 -2.11
C ARG A 137 -2.80 11.49 -0.66
N ASP A 138 -3.46 10.84 0.30
CA ASP A 138 -3.20 11.07 1.72
C ASP A 138 -1.83 10.53 2.11
N LEU A 139 -1.51 9.32 1.63
CA LEU A 139 -0.20 8.71 1.84
C LEU A 139 0.92 9.54 1.20
N GLN A 140 0.73 9.99 -0.04
CA GLN A 140 1.67 10.86 -0.75
C GLN A 140 1.89 12.19 -0.02
N GLY A 141 0.81 12.83 0.42
CA GLY A 141 0.90 14.08 1.17
C GLY A 141 1.65 13.92 2.48
N ALA A 142 1.43 12.81 3.20
CA ALA A 142 2.14 12.51 4.44
C ALA A 142 3.64 12.24 4.21
N ILE A 143 3.98 11.44 3.19
CA ILE A 143 5.39 11.18 2.80
C ILE A 143 6.08 12.48 2.37
N GLN A 144 5.44 13.30 1.54
CA GLN A 144 6.02 14.57 1.08
C GLN A 144 6.32 15.52 2.26
N LYS A 145 5.40 15.63 3.23
CA LYS A 145 5.64 16.42 4.45
C LYS A 145 6.85 15.92 5.23
N LYS A 146 7.01 14.59 5.38
CA LYS A 146 8.16 14.00 6.07
C LYS A 146 9.47 14.17 5.30
N LEU A 147 9.45 14.08 3.97
CA LEU A 147 10.62 14.35 3.14
C LEU A 147 11.11 15.79 3.27
N ILE A 148 10.19 16.77 3.25
CA ILE A 148 10.54 18.19 3.46
C ILE A 148 11.14 18.41 4.85
N GLN A 149 10.57 17.78 5.88
CA GLN A 149 11.11 17.85 7.25
C GLN A 149 12.53 17.28 7.30
N TYR A 150 12.74 16.08 6.76
CA TYR A 150 14.04 15.41 6.73
C TYR A 150 15.13 16.25 6.02
N GLN A 151 14.78 16.88 4.89
CA GLN A 151 15.71 17.75 4.16
C GLN A 151 16.13 18.98 4.97
N LYS A 152 15.20 19.59 5.71
CA LYS A 152 15.49 20.73 6.59
C LYS A 152 16.45 20.34 7.72
N GLU A 153 16.21 19.19 8.35
CA GLU A 153 17.05 18.67 9.43
C GLU A 153 18.47 18.37 8.93
N LYS A 154 18.61 17.69 7.77
CA LYS A 154 19.92 17.41 7.16
C LYS A 154 20.68 18.69 6.79
N GLY A 155 19.99 19.69 6.22
CA GLY A 155 20.59 20.97 5.86
C GLY A 155 21.02 21.82 7.07
N GLN A 156 20.39 21.64 8.23
CA GLN A 156 20.83 22.25 9.49
C GLN A 156 22.06 21.54 10.05
N SER A 157 22.10 20.21 10.04
CA SER A 157 23.26 19.45 10.50
C SER A 157 24.54 19.73 9.69
N SER A 158 24.44 19.98 8.39
CA SER A 158 25.58 20.36 7.54
C SER A 158 26.10 21.79 7.77
N ARG A 159 25.39 22.64 8.51
CA ARG A 159 25.84 24.01 8.84
C ARG A 159 26.63 24.11 10.15
N PHE A 160 26.65 23.03 10.93
CA PHE A 160 27.32 22.97 12.24
C PHE A 160 28.45 21.93 12.30
N ALA A 161 28.84 21.36 11.16
CA ALA A 161 29.98 20.44 10.99
C ALA A 161 31.06 21.12 10.14
#